data_AF-A0A2U3KB60-F1
#
_entry.id   AF-A0A2U3KB60-F1
#
_cell.length_a   1.000
_cell.length_b   1.000
_cell.length_c   1.000
_cell.angle_alpha   90.00
_cell.angle_beta   90.00
_cell.angle_gamma   90.00
#
_symmetry.space_group_name_H-M   'P 1'
#
loop_
_entity.id
_entity.type
_entity.pdbx_description
1 polymer ?
#
loop_
_entity_poly.entity_id
_entity_poly.type
_entity_poly.pdbx_seq_one_letter_code
_entity_poly.pdbx_strand_id
1 'polypeptide(L)'
;MPIFDFRLPIGATVENRQSAIENWNSREDFMKKSLSLALFFLFPLAVAAQPSAGAPDVPVEKWTGKTIMLIGAHADDDALSHGTLALLQSHGNQIYIVTLTTGNVGTQDPNLSRTQLAQIRRQEELAALAELGISGDHYINLGYDDGLLEFEDRKAVVENLVRWIRKLRPDVLMSWDPGKNYQRWHKSDHRAAAYLSADAARAAMWRLLFEGQITQEGLKEYMIPEYLFYNDYDHGDENTWVDISGYVDNKVNAFSKYVSQYGPGWKNYQPNPSEAELKEMKDAARRRIMMKDGKPVEGFRYYKGLPDAMGK
;
A
#
# COMPACT_ATOMS: atom_id res chain seq x y z
N MET A 1 -34.33 18.77 33.93
CA MET A 1 -34.73 20.09 33.40
C MET A 1 -35.33 19.88 32.01
N PRO A 2 -36.44 20.53 31.60
CA PRO A 2 -37.83 20.56 32.14
C PRO A 2 -38.85 19.77 31.23
N ILE A 3 -39.89 19.11 31.80
CA ILE A 3 -41.38 19.35 31.76
C ILE A 3 -42.08 18.92 30.42
N PHE A 4 -43.21 18.20 30.27
CA PHE A 4 -44.54 18.02 30.94
C PHE A 4 -44.99 16.54 30.86
N ASP A 5 -45.47 15.87 31.92
CA ASP A 5 -46.83 15.81 32.51
C ASP A 5 -47.97 15.32 31.58
N PHE A 6 -48.43 14.09 31.83
CA PHE A 6 -49.76 13.60 31.48
C PHE A 6 -50.25 12.67 32.61
N ARG A 7 -51.36 13.07 33.24
CA ARG A 7 -52.15 12.23 34.17
C ARG A 7 -53.08 11.29 33.40
N LEU A 8 -53.34 10.13 34.03
CA LEU A 8 -54.64 9.45 34.31
C LEU A 8 -54.44 7.91 34.23
N PRO A 9 -55.30 7.08 34.85
CA PRO A 9 -55.84 7.15 36.20
C PRO A 9 -55.68 5.81 36.98
N ILE A 10 -56.12 5.88 38.23
CA ILE A 10 -56.11 4.86 39.29
C ILE A 10 -57.02 3.66 38.95
N GLY A 11 -56.53 2.45 39.22
CA GLY A 11 -57.34 1.23 39.18
C GLY A 11 -56.50 -0.05 39.31
N ALA A 12 -55.85 -0.26 40.47
CA ALA A 12 -55.18 -1.52 40.79
C ALA A 12 -55.73 -2.08 42.10
N THR A 13 -56.60 -3.09 41.98
CA THR A 13 -56.97 -3.97 43.08
C THR A 13 -56.08 -5.21 43.08
N VAL A 14 -55.78 -5.64 44.30
CA VAL A 14 -54.86 -6.70 44.71
C VAL A 14 -55.41 -8.06 44.30
N GLU A 15 -54.83 -8.72 43.29
CA GLU A 15 -54.89 -10.17 43.08
C GLU A 15 -53.96 -10.57 41.93
N ASN A 16 -52.74 -11.01 42.27
CA ASN A 16 -51.93 -12.00 41.53
C ASN A 16 -50.48 -12.01 42.04
N ARG A 17 -50.30 -12.55 43.25
CA ARG A 17 -49.01 -13.11 43.70
C ARG A 17 -49.20 -14.60 43.98
N GLN A 18 -49.45 -15.39 42.93
CA GLN A 18 -49.41 -16.86 43.06
C GLN A 18 -49.28 -17.64 41.73
N SER A 19 -48.74 -17.05 40.66
CA SER A 19 -48.50 -17.77 39.39
C SER A 19 -47.03 -17.86 38.97
N ALA A 20 -46.09 -17.50 39.85
CA ALA A 20 -44.66 -17.49 39.52
C ALA A 20 -43.85 -18.68 40.08
N ILE A 21 -44.50 -19.72 40.64
CA ILE A 21 -43.79 -20.86 41.28
C ILE A 21 -44.14 -22.24 40.65
N GLU A 22 -45.14 -22.35 39.77
CA GLU A 22 -45.52 -23.66 39.19
C GLU A 22 -45.01 -23.94 37.77
N ASN A 23 -44.26 -23.03 37.14
CA ASN A 23 -43.75 -23.22 35.76
C ASN A 23 -42.26 -23.63 35.67
N TRP A 24 -41.68 -24.11 36.79
CA TRP A 24 -40.28 -24.54 36.85
C TRP A 24 -40.06 -26.06 36.90
N ASN A 25 -41.13 -26.86 36.80
CA ASN A 25 -41.06 -28.33 36.85
C ASN A 25 -41.57 -29.06 35.59
N SER A 26 -41.77 -28.38 34.46
CA SER A 26 -42.20 -29.02 33.20
C SER A 26 -41.17 -28.98 32.06
N ARG A 27 -39.94 -28.50 32.31
CA ARG A 27 -38.86 -28.42 31.30
C ARG A 27 -37.85 -29.58 31.33
N GLU A 28 -37.87 -30.45 32.34
CA GLU A 28 -36.95 -31.60 32.39
C GLU A 28 -37.48 -32.86 31.68
N ASP A 29 -38.80 -32.98 31.47
CA ASP A 29 -39.40 -34.19 30.89
C ASP A 29 -39.51 -34.19 29.35
N PHE A 30 -39.19 -33.08 28.68
CA PHE A 30 -39.20 -33.02 27.21
C PHE A 30 -37.88 -33.47 26.55
N MET A 31 -36.83 -33.74 27.33
CA MET A 31 -35.49 -34.08 26.82
C MET A 31 -35.14 -35.59 26.78
N LYS A 32 -36.11 -36.51 26.91
CA LYS A 32 -35.79 -37.95 26.97
C LYS A 32 -36.51 -38.90 26.01
N LYS A 33 -37.26 -38.44 25.01
CA LYS A 33 -37.91 -39.35 24.04
C LYS A 33 -37.89 -38.85 22.59
N SER A 34 -36.72 -38.94 21.94
CA SER A 34 -36.60 -38.93 20.48
C SER A 34 -35.24 -39.51 20.05
N LEU A 35 -35.04 -40.80 20.35
CA LEU A 35 -33.98 -41.61 19.77
C LEU A 35 -34.52 -42.19 18.44
N SER A 36 -34.09 -41.70 17.28
CA SER A 36 -34.14 -42.42 16.00
C SER A 36 -33.30 -41.73 14.91
N LEU A 37 -32.19 -42.40 14.59
CA LEU A 37 -31.53 -42.49 13.28
C LEU A 37 -31.12 -41.20 12.54
N ALA A 38 -29.90 -40.73 12.78
CA ALA A 38 -29.16 -39.90 11.84
C ALA A 38 -28.07 -40.75 11.16
N LEU A 39 -28.29 -41.13 9.89
CA LEU A 39 -27.25 -41.72 9.04
C LEU A 39 -26.17 -40.66 8.80
N PHE A 40 -24.95 -40.91 9.28
CA PHE A 40 -23.77 -40.15 8.92
C PHE A 40 -23.37 -40.48 7.48
N PHE A 41 -23.79 -39.64 6.53
CA PHE A 41 -23.11 -39.55 5.24
C PHE A 41 -21.76 -38.85 5.46
N LEU A 42 -20.70 -39.65 5.58
CA LEU A 42 -19.31 -39.19 5.44
C LEU A 42 -19.09 -38.78 3.97
N PHE A 43 -19.53 -37.58 3.60
CA PHE A 43 -18.95 -36.89 2.45
C PHE A 43 -17.55 -36.42 2.86
N PRO A 44 -16.48 -36.76 2.12
CA PRO A 44 -15.23 -36.07 2.31
C PRO A 44 -15.48 -34.61 1.87
N LEU A 45 -15.60 -33.72 2.86
CA LEU A 45 -15.42 -32.30 2.64
C LEU A 45 -13.98 -32.14 2.15
N ALA A 46 -13.80 -32.16 0.83
CA ALA A 46 -12.65 -31.56 0.21
C ALA A 46 -12.73 -30.08 0.61
N VAL A 47 -12.05 -29.74 1.70
CA VAL A 47 -11.70 -28.35 2.01
C VAL A 47 -10.75 -27.95 0.89
N ALA A 48 -11.32 -27.44 -0.21
CA ALA A 48 -10.55 -26.61 -1.11
C ALA A 48 -9.98 -25.50 -0.23
N ALA A 49 -8.65 -25.44 -0.14
CA ALA A 49 -7.97 -24.35 0.54
C ALA A 49 -8.52 -23.06 -0.05
N GLN A 50 -9.33 -22.33 0.73
CA GLN A 50 -9.70 -20.98 0.34
C GLN A 50 -8.39 -20.20 0.25
N PRO A 51 -8.16 -19.42 -0.82
CA PRO A 51 -7.04 -18.49 -0.86
C PRO A 51 -7.05 -17.69 0.44
N SER A 52 -5.91 -17.62 1.14
CA SER A 52 -5.82 -16.82 2.36
C SER A 52 -6.38 -15.44 2.06
N ALA A 53 -7.39 -15.00 2.82
CA ALA A 53 -7.96 -13.67 2.69
C ALA A 53 -6.83 -12.63 2.81
N GLY A 54 -6.32 -12.15 1.67
CA GLY A 54 -5.18 -11.24 1.62
C GLY A 54 -4.09 -11.54 0.57
N ALA A 55 -4.06 -12.69 -0.10
CA ALA A 55 -3.10 -12.93 -1.19
C ALA A 55 -3.74 -12.73 -2.58
N PRO A 56 -2.98 -12.35 -3.61
CA PRO A 56 -3.50 -12.22 -4.97
C PRO A 56 -3.92 -13.57 -5.56
N ASP A 57 -5.00 -13.57 -6.35
CA ASP A 57 -5.52 -14.78 -7.02
C ASP A 57 -4.46 -15.42 -7.94
N VAL A 58 -3.67 -14.57 -8.59
CA VAL A 58 -2.49 -14.94 -9.38
C VAL A 58 -1.27 -14.39 -8.63
N PRO A 59 -0.29 -15.23 -8.27
CA PRO A 59 0.94 -14.76 -7.63
C PRO A 59 1.57 -13.59 -8.40
N VAL A 60 2.11 -12.61 -7.68
CA VAL A 60 2.71 -11.39 -8.27
C VAL A 60 3.77 -11.75 -9.31
N GLU A 61 4.54 -12.82 -9.06
CA GLU A 61 5.59 -13.32 -9.96
C GLU A 61 5.06 -13.74 -11.34
N LYS A 62 3.76 -14.01 -11.46
CA LYS A 62 3.11 -14.47 -12.70
C LYS A 62 2.31 -13.37 -13.39
N TRP A 63 2.32 -12.15 -12.88
CA TRP A 63 1.66 -11.03 -13.55
C TRP A 63 2.37 -10.69 -14.85
N THR A 64 1.57 -10.46 -15.90
CA THR A 64 2.04 -10.05 -17.22
C THR A 64 1.02 -9.11 -17.86
N GLY A 65 1.47 -8.18 -18.69
CA GLY A 65 0.61 -7.24 -19.42
C GLY A 65 -0.16 -6.25 -18.54
N LYS A 66 0.18 -6.11 -17.25
CA LYS A 66 -0.43 -5.13 -16.35
C LYS A 66 0.24 -3.76 -16.49
N THR A 67 -0.53 -2.70 -16.25
CA THR A 67 0.01 -1.37 -15.93
C THR A 67 0.12 -1.20 -14.42
N ILE A 68 1.32 -0.88 -13.94
CA ILE A 68 1.64 -0.73 -12.51
C ILE A 68 2.06 0.73 -12.29
N MET A 69 1.45 1.38 -11.31
CA MET A 69 1.83 2.73 -10.87
C MET A 69 2.33 2.64 -9.44
N LEU A 70 3.59 3.00 -9.19
CA LEU A 70 4.14 3.15 -7.85
C LEU A 70 4.14 4.62 -7.46
N ILE A 71 3.57 4.94 -6.31
CA ILE A 71 3.61 6.29 -5.72
C ILE A 71 4.49 6.27 -4.47
N GLY A 72 5.65 6.93 -4.57
CA GLY A 72 6.57 7.19 -3.47
C GLY A 72 6.58 8.66 -3.07
N ALA A 73 7.07 8.97 -1.88
CA ALA A 73 7.28 10.35 -1.47
C ALA A 73 8.57 10.90 -2.10
N HIS A 74 9.65 10.12 -2.07
CA HIS A 74 10.99 10.50 -2.56
C HIS A 74 11.49 9.52 -3.63
N ALA A 75 12.43 9.99 -4.46
CA ALA A 75 13.23 9.12 -5.33
C ALA A 75 14.17 8.26 -4.48
N ASP A 76 14.13 6.93 -4.63
CA ASP A 76 14.65 5.87 -3.75
C ASP A 76 13.63 5.13 -2.86
N ASP A 77 12.40 5.63 -2.70
CA ASP A 77 11.36 4.88 -1.97
C ASP A 77 11.00 3.56 -2.69
N ASP A 78 11.10 3.55 -4.02
CA ASP A 78 10.91 2.39 -4.88
C ASP A 78 11.98 1.30 -4.64
N ALA A 79 13.11 1.64 -4.00
CA ALA A 79 14.18 0.71 -3.66
C ALA A 79 13.75 -0.43 -2.71
N LEU A 80 12.67 -0.21 -1.95
CA LEU A 80 12.01 -1.26 -1.16
C LEU A 80 11.42 -2.38 -2.04
N SER A 81 11.11 -2.07 -3.30
CA SER A 81 10.43 -2.94 -4.25
C SER A 81 11.23 -3.24 -5.53
N HIS A 82 12.49 -2.78 -5.65
CA HIS A 82 13.27 -2.92 -6.89
C HIS A 82 13.36 -4.34 -7.43
N GLY A 83 13.43 -5.37 -6.57
CA GLY A 83 13.48 -6.76 -7.03
C GLY A 83 12.18 -7.16 -7.71
N THR A 84 11.05 -6.81 -7.11
CA THR A 84 9.70 -7.02 -7.63
C THR A 84 9.46 -6.20 -8.90
N LEU A 85 9.92 -4.94 -8.94
CA LEU A 85 9.79 -4.08 -10.12
C LEU A 85 10.60 -4.64 -11.31
N ALA A 86 11.85 -5.06 -11.10
CA ALA A 86 12.65 -5.70 -12.15
C ALA A 86 11.99 -6.99 -12.65
N LEU A 87 11.46 -7.82 -11.73
CA LEU A 87 10.72 -9.02 -12.08
C LEU A 87 9.52 -8.67 -12.97
N LEU A 88 8.67 -7.76 -12.53
CA LEU A 88 7.45 -7.39 -13.25
C LEU A 88 7.77 -6.76 -14.61
N GLN A 89 8.80 -5.93 -14.69
CA GLN A 89 9.26 -5.35 -15.95
C GLN A 89 9.71 -6.43 -16.94
N SER A 90 10.48 -7.41 -16.49
CA SER A 90 10.96 -8.52 -17.33
C SER A 90 9.82 -9.42 -17.86
N HIS A 91 8.69 -9.45 -17.16
CA HIS A 91 7.49 -10.21 -17.54
C HIS A 91 6.52 -9.41 -18.43
N GLY A 92 6.97 -8.28 -18.98
CA GLY A 92 6.21 -7.49 -19.95
C GLY A 92 5.10 -6.63 -19.33
N ASN A 93 5.19 -6.32 -18.03
CA ASN A 93 4.33 -5.31 -17.42
C ASN A 93 4.86 -3.90 -17.72
N GLN A 94 4.00 -2.90 -17.68
CA GLN A 94 4.37 -1.49 -17.84
C GLN A 94 4.39 -0.80 -16.48
N ILE A 95 5.56 -0.37 -16.04
CA ILE A 95 5.75 0.24 -14.72
C ILE A 95 5.94 1.75 -14.84
N TYR A 96 5.20 2.51 -14.04
CA TYR A 96 5.32 3.95 -13.87
C TYR A 96 5.71 4.27 -12.43
N ILE A 97 6.74 5.10 -12.25
CA ILE A 97 7.21 5.54 -10.95
C ILE A 97 6.83 7.01 -10.77
N VAL A 98 6.05 7.30 -9.73
CA VAL A 98 5.59 8.63 -9.40
C VAL A 98 6.14 9.02 -8.03
N THR A 99 7.01 10.01 -7.99
CA THR A 99 7.49 10.59 -6.73
C THR A 99 6.82 11.93 -6.49
N LEU A 100 6.35 12.14 -5.26
CA LEU A 100 5.67 13.38 -4.92
C LEU A 100 6.66 14.54 -4.77
N THR A 101 7.77 14.33 -4.09
CA THR A 101 8.76 15.37 -3.84
C THR A 101 9.97 15.27 -4.76
N THR A 102 10.75 16.35 -4.80
CA THR A 102 12.02 16.42 -5.51
C THR A 102 13.20 15.83 -4.73
N GLY A 103 13.00 15.37 -3.49
CA GLY A 103 14.06 14.85 -2.62
C GLY A 103 15.12 15.89 -2.23
N ASN A 104 14.76 17.18 -2.27
CA ASN A 104 15.70 18.30 -2.22
C ASN A 104 16.22 18.68 -0.81
N VAL A 105 16.03 17.83 0.20
CA VAL A 105 16.51 18.07 1.57
C VAL A 105 17.44 16.97 2.09
N GLY A 106 17.31 15.72 1.64
CA GLY A 106 18.12 14.58 2.11
C GLY A 106 19.63 14.66 1.81
N THR A 107 20.38 15.46 2.55
CA THR A 107 21.86 15.50 2.54
C THR A 107 22.43 16.09 3.83
N GLN A 108 23.66 15.69 4.18
CA GLN A 108 24.51 16.37 5.17
C GLN A 108 25.68 17.12 4.54
N ASP A 109 25.80 17.12 3.20
CA ASP A 109 26.83 17.89 2.50
C ASP A 109 26.50 19.39 2.55
N PRO A 110 27.32 20.23 3.22
CA PRO A 110 27.05 21.65 3.35
C PRO A 110 27.21 22.43 2.03
N ASN A 111 27.76 21.81 0.98
CA ASN A 111 28.02 22.48 -0.29
C ASN A 111 26.90 22.27 -1.32
N LEU A 112 25.91 21.41 -1.01
CA LEU A 112 24.77 21.17 -1.88
C LEU A 112 23.61 22.12 -1.54
N SER A 113 23.11 22.81 -2.55
CA SER A 113 21.82 23.50 -2.49
C SER A 113 20.66 22.53 -2.78
N ARG A 114 19.45 22.91 -2.38
CA ARG A 114 18.21 22.18 -2.69
C ARG A 114 18.05 21.89 -4.18
N THR A 115 18.34 22.89 -5.03
CA THR A 115 18.24 22.73 -6.49
C THR A 115 19.26 21.74 -7.04
N GLN A 116 20.50 21.77 -6.55
CA GLN A 116 21.53 20.81 -6.97
C GLN A 116 21.16 19.39 -6.54
N LEU A 117 20.72 19.21 -5.29
CA LEU A 117 20.31 17.89 -4.78
C LEU A 117 19.10 17.33 -5.54
N ALA A 118 18.09 18.16 -5.85
CA ALA A 118 16.95 17.76 -6.66
C ALA A 118 17.37 17.24 -8.05
N GLN A 119 18.30 17.93 -8.70
CA GLN A 119 18.83 17.53 -10.01
C GLN A 119 19.61 16.22 -9.91
N ILE A 120 20.46 16.07 -8.88
CA ILE A 120 21.21 14.84 -8.61
C ILE A 120 20.25 13.67 -8.41
N ARG A 121 19.30 13.78 -7.47
CA ARG A 121 18.36 12.69 -7.17
C ARG A 121 17.49 12.31 -8.37
N ARG A 122 17.13 13.28 -9.23
CA ARG A 122 16.46 12.97 -10.50
C ARG A 122 17.32 12.09 -11.42
N GLN A 123 18.61 12.36 -11.53
CA GLN A 123 19.50 11.55 -12.36
C GLN A 123 19.77 10.18 -11.74
N GLU A 124 19.90 10.12 -10.41
CA GLU A 124 20.08 8.86 -9.68
C GLU A 124 18.87 7.94 -9.85
N GLU A 125 17.65 8.47 -9.74
CA GLU A 125 16.42 7.73 -10.01
C GLU A 125 16.39 7.19 -11.44
N LEU A 126 16.64 8.04 -12.44
CA LEU A 126 16.67 7.60 -13.84
C LEU A 126 17.71 6.50 -14.09
N ALA A 127 18.88 6.58 -13.43
CA ALA A 127 19.91 5.55 -13.49
C ALA A 127 19.49 4.26 -12.78
N ALA A 128 18.77 4.36 -11.65
CA ALA A 128 18.22 3.20 -10.94
C ALA A 128 17.18 2.48 -11.80
N LEU A 129 16.23 3.22 -12.38
CA LEU A 129 15.20 2.66 -13.27
C LEU A 129 15.78 1.96 -14.50
N ALA A 130 16.89 2.49 -15.05
CA ALA A 130 17.60 1.84 -16.14
C ALA A 130 18.13 0.44 -15.77
N GLU A 131 18.62 0.24 -14.53
CA GLU A 131 19.06 -1.08 -14.03
C GLU A 131 17.88 -2.06 -13.85
N LEU A 132 16.66 -1.55 -13.69
CA LEU A 132 15.43 -2.34 -13.62
C LEU A 132 14.81 -2.59 -15.01
N GLY A 133 15.35 -1.98 -16.07
CA GLY A 133 14.80 -2.04 -17.42
C GLY A 133 13.55 -1.17 -17.63
N ILE A 134 13.28 -0.22 -16.73
CA ILE A 134 12.16 0.71 -16.79
C ILE A 134 12.60 1.98 -17.54
N SER A 135 11.80 2.44 -18.50
CA SER A 135 12.10 3.65 -19.28
C SER A 135 12.07 4.89 -18.39
N GLY A 136 13.03 5.80 -18.59
CA GLY A 136 13.03 7.12 -17.93
C GLY A 136 11.79 7.96 -18.25
N ASP A 137 11.11 7.71 -19.38
CA ASP A 137 9.84 8.36 -19.74
C ASP A 137 8.68 7.96 -18.81
N HIS A 138 8.84 6.87 -18.06
CA HIS A 138 7.86 6.39 -17.09
C HIS A 138 8.09 6.97 -15.68
N TYR A 139 9.09 7.84 -15.51
CA TYR A 139 9.34 8.55 -14.27
C TYR A 139 8.64 9.91 -14.24
N ILE A 140 7.74 10.09 -13.28
CA ILE A 140 6.95 11.30 -13.07
C ILE A 140 7.29 11.86 -11.69
N ASN A 141 7.87 13.06 -11.65
CA ASN A 141 8.11 13.78 -10.40
C ASN A 141 7.12 14.96 -10.30
N LEU A 142 6.35 15.04 -9.22
CA LEU A 142 5.33 16.08 -9.07
C LEU A 142 5.86 17.43 -8.58
N GLY A 143 7.14 17.50 -8.18
CA GLY A 143 7.83 18.75 -7.93
C GLY A 143 7.66 19.35 -6.53
N TYR A 144 7.03 18.64 -5.59
CA TYR A 144 6.87 19.14 -4.20
C TYR A 144 8.21 19.16 -3.45
N ASP A 145 8.26 19.93 -2.37
CA ASP A 145 9.45 20.06 -1.54
C ASP A 145 9.55 18.93 -0.52
N ASP A 146 10.73 18.31 -0.41
CA ASP A 146 11.04 17.24 0.55
C ASP A 146 10.93 17.77 2.00
N GLY A 147 10.25 17.01 2.84
CA GLY A 147 9.95 17.33 4.23
C GLY A 147 8.78 18.30 4.43
N LEU A 148 8.16 18.78 3.34
CA LEU A 148 7.06 19.74 3.38
C LEU A 148 5.74 19.19 2.82
N LEU A 149 5.71 17.93 2.37
CA LEU A 149 4.55 17.35 1.67
C LEU A 149 3.27 17.36 2.52
N GLU A 150 3.39 17.21 3.85
CA GLU A 150 2.22 17.23 4.75
C GLU A 150 1.56 18.61 4.88
N PHE A 151 2.26 19.69 4.47
CA PHE A 151 1.78 21.07 4.50
C PHE A 151 1.26 21.57 3.15
N GLU A 152 1.40 20.78 2.09
CA GLU A 152 0.89 21.10 0.76
C GLU A 152 -0.64 21.18 0.74
N ASP A 153 -1.20 21.87 -0.28
CA ASP A 153 -2.64 21.80 -0.53
C ASP A 153 -3.03 20.38 -0.95
N ARG A 154 -3.51 19.61 0.03
CA ARG A 154 -3.95 18.22 -0.16
C ARG A 154 -4.89 18.07 -1.34
N LYS A 155 -5.82 19.02 -1.56
CA LYS A 155 -6.77 18.93 -2.68
C LYS A 155 -6.02 19.00 -4.01
N ALA A 156 -5.06 19.92 -4.14
CA ALA A 156 -4.26 20.07 -5.35
C ALA A 156 -3.38 18.84 -5.63
N VAL A 157 -2.76 18.26 -4.60
CA VAL A 157 -1.95 17.03 -4.75
C VAL A 157 -2.82 15.86 -5.20
N VAL A 158 -3.97 15.65 -4.53
CA VAL A 158 -4.92 14.59 -4.90
C VAL A 158 -5.45 14.81 -6.31
N GLU A 159 -5.80 16.04 -6.69
CA GLU A 159 -6.23 16.35 -8.06
C GLU A 159 -5.19 15.94 -9.11
N ASN A 160 -3.91 16.23 -8.85
CA ASN A 160 -2.81 15.88 -9.74
C ASN A 160 -2.64 14.36 -9.85
N LEU A 161 -2.66 13.64 -8.72
CA LEU A 161 -2.60 12.18 -8.72
C LEU A 161 -3.78 11.53 -9.43
N VAL A 162 -5.00 12.05 -9.24
CA VAL A 162 -6.19 11.56 -9.95
C VAL A 162 -6.03 11.69 -11.46
N ARG A 163 -5.43 12.79 -11.94
CA ARG A 163 -5.15 12.98 -13.36
C ARG A 163 -4.23 11.87 -13.89
N TRP A 164 -3.16 11.53 -13.17
CA TRP A 164 -2.27 10.45 -13.56
C TRP A 164 -2.93 9.07 -13.50
N ILE A 165 -3.69 8.78 -12.45
CA ILE A 165 -4.46 7.53 -12.34
C ILE A 165 -5.42 7.36 -13.53
N ARG A 166 -6.14 8.44 -13.91
CA ARG A 166 -7.09 8.39 -15.03
C ARG A 166 -6.40 8.30 -16.40
N LYS A 167 -5.20 8.87 -16.55
CA LYS A 167 -4.38 8.77 -17.77
C LYS A 167 -3.76 7.38 -17.94
N LEU A 168 -3.12 6.88 -16.89
CA LEU A 168 -2.36 5.62 -16.92
C LEU A 168 -3.26 4.40 -16.77
N ARG A 169 -4.41 4.54 -16.09
CA ARG A 169 -5.37 3.45 -15.80
C ARG A 169 -4.66 2.21 -15.23
N PRO A 170 -3.94 2.34 -14.09
CA PRO A 170 -3.14 1.24 -13.57
C PRO A 170 -4.00 0.09 -13.07
N ASP A 171 -3.63 -1.13 -13.44
CA ASP A 171 -4.20 -2.35 -12.87
C ASP A 171 -3.78 -2.54 -11.40
N VAL A 172 -2.60 -2.03 -11.04
CA VAL A 172 -2.06 -2.13 -9.68
C VAL A 172 -1.51 -0.77 -9.24
N LEU A 173 -1.95 -0.31 -8.05
CA LEU A 173 -1.30 0.78 -7.35
C LEU A 173 -0.35 0.23 -6.28
N MET A 174 0.92 0.60 -6.36
CA MET A 174 1.89 0.42 -5.29
C MET A 174 2.07 1.74 -4.54
N SER A 175 2.13 1.71 -3.21
CA SER A 175 2.46 2.89 -2.40
C SER A 175 2.95 2.49 -1.02
N TRP A 176 3.45 3.47 -0.27
CA TRP A 176 3.55 3.35 1.19
C TRP A 176 2.21 2.89 1.77
N ASP A 177 2.27 1.98 2.74
CA ASP A 177 1.09 1.41 3.36
C ASP A 177 0.33 2.41 4.26
N PRO A 178 -0.95 2.77 3.97
CA PRO A 178 -1.74 3.65 4.84
C PRO A 178 -2.13 3.01 6.20
N GLY A 179 -1.92 1.70 6.36
CA GLY A 179 -2.25 0.91 7.54
C GLY A 179 -3.56 0.12 7.41
N LYS A 180 -3.68 -0.93 8.23
CA LYS A 180 -4.87 -1.76 8.38
C LYS A 180 -5.52 -1.49 9.75
N ASN A 181 -6.80 -1.12 9.76
CA ASN A 181 -7.62 -0.68 10.89
C ASN A 181 -7.17 0.62 11.58
N TYR A 182 -5.87 0.90 11.62
CA TYR A 182 -5.29 2.09 12.21
C TYR A 182 -4.31 2.74 11.23
N GLN A 183 -4.04 4.03 11.45
CA GLN A 183 -3.03 4.76 10.71
C GLN A 183 -1.65 4.17 11.00
N ARG A 184 -0.95 3.77 9.94
CA ARG A 184 0.43 3.31 10.05
C ARG A 184 1.36 4.49 10.28
N TRP A 185 2.25 4.36 11.26
CA TRP A 185 3.29 5.35 11.46
C TRP A 185 4.32 5.24 10.33
N HIS A 186 4.61 6.39 9.74
CA HIS A 186 5.74 6.62 8.84
C HIS A 186 6.33 8.01 9.14
N LYS A 187 7.52 8.29 8.60
CA LYS A 187 8.02 9.67 8.48
C LYS A 187 6.99 10.56 7.76
N SER A 188 7.01 11.87 8.01
CA SER A 188 5.96 12.79 7.56
C SER A 188 5.57 12.66 6.09
N ASP A 189 6.54 12.70 5.18
CA ASP A 189 6.28 12.63 3.75
C ASP A 189 5.80 11.25 3.30
N HIS A 190 6.34 10.16 3.85
CA HIS A 190 5.87 8.79 3.55
C HIS A 190 4.42 8.60 4.03
N ARG A 191 4.10 9.13 5.22
CA ARG A 191 2.73 9.14 5.75
C ARG A 191 1.82 9.92 4.82
N ALA A 192 2.20 11.15 4.45
CA ALA A 192 1.42 11.97 3.54
C ALA A 192 1.21 11.27 2.18
N ALA A 193 2.26 10.71 1.59
CA ALA A 193 2.21 9.96 0.33
C ALA A 193 1.25 8.76 0.40
N ALA A 194 1.28 7.98 1.48
CA ALA A 194 0.36 6.85 1.68
C ALA A 194 -1.12 7.29 1.63
N TYR A 195 -1.47 8.35 2.38
CA TYR A 195 -2.85 8.86 2.42
C TYR A 195 -3.26 9.55 1.13
N LEU A 196 -2.39 10.37 0.53
CA LEU A 196 -2.67 11.05 -0.73
C LEU A 196 -2.89 10.05 -1.86
N SER A 197 -2.15 8.93 -1.86
CA SER A 197 -2.34 7.82 -2.82
C SER A 197 -3.70 7.15 -2.64
N ALA A 198 -4.09 6.84 -1.39
CA ALA A 198 -5.39 6.26 -1.08
C ALA A 198 -6.55 7.21 -1.44
N ASP A 199 -6.44 8.49 -1.08
CA ASP A 199 -7.42 9.54 -1.39
C ASP A 199 -7.56 9.72 -2.91
N ALA A 200 -6.46 9.69 -3.66
CA ALA A 200 -6.47 9.79 -5.12
C ALA A 200 -7.09 8.57 -5.79
N ALA A 201 -6.76 7.35 -5.35
CA ALA A 201 -7.39 6.13 -5.84
C ALA A 201 -8.91 6.16 -5.61
N ARG A 202 -9.33 6.63 -4.43
CA ARG A 202 -10.74 6.82 -4.11
C ARG A 202 -11.41 7.91 -4.95
N ALA A 203 -10.73 9.03 -5.21
CA ALA A 203 -11.32 10.11 -5.99
C ALA A 203 -11.43 9.77 -7.49
N ALA A 204 -10.46 9.03 -8.04
CA ALA A 204 -10.39 8.71 -9.46
C ALA A 204 -11.61 7.94 -9.98
N MET A 205 -12.25 7.10 -9.15
CA MET A 205 -13.41 6.31 -9.53
C MET A 205 -14.73 7.12 -9.62
N TRP A 206 -14.74 8.38 -9.18
CA TRP A 206 -15.94 9.22 -9.22
C TRP A 206 -15.83 10.33 -10.24
N ARG A 207 -16.75 10.34 -11.20
CA ARG A 207 -16.81 11.35 -12.26
C ARG A 207 -16.96 12.79 -11.75
N LEU A 208 -17.65 12.99 -10.61
CA LEU A 208 -17.92 14.32 -10.04
C LEU A 208 -16.76 14.87 -9.19
N LEU A 209 -15.77 14.05 -8.85
CA LEU A 209 -14.55 14.53 -8.21
C LEU A 209 -13.56 14.95 -9.29
N PHE A 210 -13.12 16.21 -9.22
CA PHE A 210 -12.27 16.84 -10.23
C PHE A 210 -12.88 16.78 -11.64
N GLU A 211 -14.13 17.23 -11.76
CA GLU A 211 -14.95 17.13 -12.98
C GLU A 211 -14.30 17.78 -14.22
N GLY A 212 -13.44 18.80 -14.03
CA GLY A 212 -12.72 19.46 -15.12
C GLY A 212 -11.83 18.49 -15.91
N GLN A 213 -11.28 17.47 -15.25
CA GLN A 213 -10.51 16.43 -15.92
C GLN A 213 -11.37 15.56 -16.86
N ILE A 214 -12.66 15.42 -16.55
CA ILE A 214 -13.62 14.69 -17.39
C ILE A 214 -14.12 15.57 -18.52
N THR A 215 -14.59 16.77 -18.18
CA THR A 215 -15.30 17.67 -19.11
C THR A 215 -14.37 18.47 -20.02
N GLN A 216 -13.15 18.79 -19.57
CA GLN A 216 -12.19 19.62 -20.31
C GLN A 216 -11.01 18.79 -20.85
N GLU A 217 -10.47 17.86 -20.05
CA GLU A 217 -9.32 17.02 -20.49
C GLU A 217 -9.74 15.72 -21.20
N GLY A 218 -11.04 15.38 -21.19
CA GLY A 218 -11.56 14.16 -21.83
C GLY A 218 -11.18 12.86 -21.14
N LEU A 219 -10.68 12.92 -19.90
CA LEU A 219 -10.40 11.73 -19.09
C LEU A 219 -11.70 11.06 -18.65
N LYS A 220 -11.60 9.81 -18.19
CA LYS A 220 -12.74 9.05 -17.65
C LYS A 220 -12.46 8.65 -16.22
N GLU A 221 -13.52 8.48 -15.43
CA GLU A 221 -13.41 7.83 -14.14
C GLU A 221 -12.74 6.45 -14.27
N TYR A 222 -11.99 6.09 -13.25
CA TYR A 222 -11.27 4.83 -13.23
C TYR A 222 -11.12 4.31 -11.81
N MET A 223 -11.41 3.03 -11.63
CA MET A 223 -11.24 2.32 -10.38
C MET A 223 -10.05 1.36 -10.54
N ILE A 224 -9.03 1.55 -9.70
CA ILE A 224 -7.85 0.69 -9.64
C ILE A 224 -8.25 -0.62 -8.95
N PRO A 225 -8.08 -1.79 -9.58
CA PRO A 225 -8.61 -3.03 -9.04
C PRO A 225 -7.76 -3.64 -7.92
N GLU A 226 -6.44 -3.46 -7.96
CA GLU A 226 -5.49 -4.12 -7.06
C GLU A 226 -4.48 -3.13 -6.45
N TYR A 227 -4.03 -3.44 -5.23
CA TYR A 227 -3.13 -2.60 -4.44
C TYR A 227 -2.04 -3.47 -3.81
N LEU A 228 -0.82 -2.96 -3.80
CA LEU A 228 0.33 -3.64 -3.21
C LEU A 228 1.15 -2.63 -2.40
N PHE A 229 0.96 -2.67 -1.08
CA PHE A 229 1.54 -1.68 -0.19
C PHE A 229 2.86 -2.15 0.41
N TYR A 230 3.89 -1.31 0.32
CA TYR A 230 5.19 -1.56 0.94
C TYR A 230 5.36 -0.70 2.21
N ASN A 231 6.26 -1.14 3.08
CA ASN A 231 6.66 -0.41 4.28
C ASN A 231 8.06 -0.87 4.75
N ASP A 232 8.71 -0.10 5.62
CA ASP A 232 10.09 -0.34 6.08
C ASP A 232 10.20 -0.56 7.61
N TYR A 233 9.08 -0.66 8.33
CA TYR A 233 9.07 -0.67 9.80
C TYR A 233 8.19 -1.74 10.44
N ASP A 234 6.96 -1.94 9.97
CA ASP A 234 5.99 -2.85 10.59
C ASP A 234 5.51 -3.89 9.56
N HIS A 235 6.07 -5.08 9.63
CA HIS A 235 5.78 -6.16 8.68
C HIS A 235 4.62 -7.08 9.14
N GLY A 236 3.88 -6.71 10.20
CA GLY A 236 2.96 -7.62 10.89
C GLY A 236 1.70 -8.01 10.11
N ASP A 237 1.28 -7.18 9.15
CA ASP A 237 0.09 -7.39 8.31
C ASP A 237 0.41 -7.57 6.81
N GLU A 238 1.70 -7.74 6.49
CA GLU A 238 2.11 -8.25 5.19
C GLU A 238 1.46 -9.62 4.96
N ASN A 239 0.98 -9.82 3.75
CA ASN A 239 0.22 -11.01 3.36
C ASN A 239 0.66 -11.57 2.00
N THR A 240 1.62 -10.92 1.34
CA THR A 240 2.18 -11.30 0.05
C THR A 240 3.69 -11.09 0.09
N TRP A 241 4.46 -12.09 -0.32
CA TRP A 241 5.92 -12.00 -0.42
C TRP A 241 6.34 -12.48 -1.80
N VAL A 242 7.08 -11.64 -2.51
CA VAL A 242 7.53 -11.89 -3.88
C VAL A 242 8.93 -12.48 -3.84
N ASP A 243 9.12 -13.66 -4.43
CA ASP A 243 10.46 -14.27 -4.58
C ASP A 243 11.28 -13.48 -5.62
N ILE A 244 12.32 -12.80 -5.15
CA ILE A 244 13.20 -11.97 -5.98
C ILE A 244 14.54 -12.65 -6.28
N SER A 245 14.65 -13.98 -6.12
CA SER A 245 15.92 -14.72 -6.30
C SER A 245 16.61 -14.43 -7.64
N GLY A 246 15.83 -14.29 -8.72
CA GLY A 246 16.35 -13.98 -10.05
C GLY A 246 16.70 -12.51 -10.29
N TYR A 247 16.38 -11.61 -9.35
CA TYR A 247 16.42 -10.16 -9.53
C TYR A 247 17.17 -9.42 -8.41
N VAL A 248 17.87 -10.16 -7.54
CA VAL A 248 18.70 -9.59 -6.46
C VAL A 248 19.73 -8.61 -7.01
N ASP A 249 20.42 -8.96 -8.10
CA ASP A 249 21.46 -8.09 -8.65
C ASP A 249 20.87 -6.82 -9.29
N ASN A 250 19.67 -6.87 -9.90
CA ASN A 250 18.96 -5.67 -10.36
C ASN A 250 18.67 -4.73 -9.19
N LYS A 251 18.10 -5.26 -8.09
CA LYS A 251 17.84 -4.49 -6.86
C LYS A 251 19.11 -3.86 -6.31
N VAL A 252 20.19 -4.63 -6.22
CA VAL A 252 21.46 -4.17 -5.66
C VAL A 252 22.13 -3.12 -6.56
N ASN A 253 22.10 -3.31 -7.88
CA ASN A 253 22.67 -2.36 -8.83
C ASN A 253 21.88 -1.06 -8.88
N ALA A 254 20.55 -1.13 -8.91
CA ALA A 254 19.66 0.03 -8.89
C ALA A 254 19.82 0.83 -7.59
N PHE A 255 19.79 0.17 -6.42
CA PHE A 255 20.04 0.81 -5.12
C PHE A 255 21.39 1.54 -5.09
N SER A 256 22.42 0.98 -5.71
CA SER A 256 23.76 1.58 -5.73
C SER A 256 23.86 2.88 -6.55
N LYS A 257 22.80 3.27 -7.27
CA LYS A 257 22.75 4.54 -8.02
C LYS A 257 22.41 5.74 -7.16
N TYR A 258 21.81 5.55 -5.98
CA TYR A 258 21.48 6.62 -5.03
C TYR A 258 22.71 7.06 -4.22
N VAL A 259 23.75 7.54 -4.91
CA VAL A 259 25.05 7.90 -4.32
C VAL A 259 24.91 9.05 -3.32
N SER A 260 24.02 10.00 -3.57
CA SER A 260 23.73 11.10 -2.65
C SER A 260 23.09 10.66 -1.34
N GLN A 261 22.43 9.49 -1.31
CA GLN A 261 21.67 9.01 -0.16
C GLN A 261 22.44 7.96 0.67
N TYR A 262 23.37 7.23 0.05
CA TYR A 262 24.08 6.12 0.70
C TYR A 262 25.60 6.25 0.61
N GLY A 263 26.27 5.68 1.61
CA GLY A 263 27.73 5.73 1.69
C GLY A 263 28.24 7.15 1.99
N PRO A 264 29.41 7.55 1.45
CA PRO A 264 30.03 8.83 1.76
C PRO A 264 29.31 10.02 1.12
N GLY A 265 28.56 9.80 0.04
CA GLY A 265 27.84 10.86 -0.68
C GLY A 265 26.80 11.57 0.18
N TRP A 266 26.30 10.91 1.23
CA TRP A 266 25.43 11.52 2.23
C TRP A 266 26.05 12.73 2.92
N LYS A 267 27.38 12.75 3.12
CA LYS A 267 28.11 13.83 3.82
C LYS A 267 29.00 14.66 2.90
N ASN A 268 29.43 14.09 1.79
CA ASN A 268 30.31 14.71 0.82
C ASN A 268 30.04 14.08 -0.55
N TYR A 269 29.14 14.68 -1.31
CA TYR A 269 28.69 14.12 -2.58
C TYR A 269 29.80 14.15 -3.62
N GLN A 270 30.03 12.99 -4.24
CA GLN A 270 30.85 12.84 -5.43
C GLN A 270 30.06 12.01 -6.43
N PRO A 271 29.93 12.44 -7.70
CA PRO A 271 29.08 11.76 -8.67
C PRO A 271 29.57 10.36 -9.03
N ASN A 272 30.87 10.11 -8.88
CA ASN A 272 31.50 8.84 -9.19
C ASN A 272 32.14 8.29 -7.90
N PRO A 273 31.48 7.38 -7.17
CA PRO A 273 32.09 6.71 -6.04
C PRO A 273 33.26 5.84 -6.52
N SER A 274 34.28 5.69 -5.68
CA SER A 274 35.36 4.72 -5.91
C SER A 274 34.82 3.29 -5.96
N GLU A 275 35.59 2.36 -6.54
CA GLU A 275 35.22 0.95 -6.60
C GLU A 275 34.93 0.36 -5.21
N ALA A 276 35.69 0.78 -4.19
CA ALA A 276 35.51 0.35 -2.81
C ALA A 276 34.19 0.87 -2.21
N GLU A 277 33.86 2.13 -2.44
CA GLU A 277 32.61 2.74 -1.97
C GLU A 277 31.40 2.11 -2.67
N LEU A 278 31.48 1.92 -3.99
CA LEU A 278 30.43 1.25 -4.75
C LEU A 278 30.22 -0.19 -4.27
N LYS A 279 31.31 -0.93 -4.00
CA LYS A 279 31.23 -2.28 -3.43
C LYS A 279 30.52 -2.26 -2.07
N GLU A 280 30.89 -1.34 -1.19
CA GLU A 280 30.25 -1.23 0.13
C GLU A 280 28.76 -0.87 0.02
N MET A 281 28.38 0.03 -0.89
CA MET A 281 26.97 0.35 -1.14
C MET A 281 26.19 -0.89 -1.59
N LYS A 282 26.75 -1.69 -2.51
CA LYS A 282 26.12 -2.94 -2.96
C LYS A 282 26.03 -3.99 -1.85
N ASP A 283 27.05 -4.12 -1.03
CA ASP A 283 27.04 -5.02 0.12
C ASP A 283 26.00 -4.57 1.16
N ALA A 284 25.87 -3.26 1.37
CA ALA A 284 24.83 -2.69 2.22
C ALA A 284 23.43 -2.94 1.68
N ALA A 285 23.22 -2.89 0.36
CA ALA A 285 21.96 -3.25 -0.27
C ALA A 285 21.62 -4.73 -0.01
N ARG A 286 22.59 -5.64 -0.21
CA ARG A 286 22.41 -7.09 0.05
C ARG A 286 22.03 -7.39 1.50
N ARG A 287 22.63 -6.70 2.46
CA ARG A 287 22.32 -6.86 3.89
C ARG A 287 20.88 -6.47 4.26
N ARG A 288 20.21 -5.65 3.44
CA ARG A 288 18.82 -5.22 3.65
C ARG A 288 17.80 -6.16 3.02
N ILE A 289 18.22 -7.17 2.27
CA ILE A 289 17.30 -8.11 1.63
C ILE A 289 16.68 -9.01 2.69
N MET A 290 15.35 -9.02 2.73
CA MET A 290 14.60 -9.91 3.60
C MET A 290 14.73 -11.34 3.11
N MET A 291 15.01 -12.27 4.03
CA MET A 291 15.04 -13.69 3.75
C MET A 291 13.81 -14.35 4.38
N LYS A 292 13.04 -15.07 3.58
CA LYS A 292 11.90 -15.88 4.03
C LYS A 292 12.02 -17.28 3.45
N ASP A 293 11.97 -18.30 4.30
CA ASP A 293 12.10 -19.71 3.90
C ASP A 293 13.34 -19.99 3.03
N GLY A 294 14.47 -19.33 3.33
CA GLY A 294 15.74 -19.47 2.61
C GLY A 294 15.81 -18.71 1.28
N LYS A 295 14.78 -17.94 0.92
CA LYS A 295 14.72 -17.16 -0.33
C LYS A 295 14.75 -15.66 -0.05
N PRO A 296 15.42 -14.86 -0.90
CA PRO A 296 15.30 -13.41 -0.87
C PRO A 296 13.89 -13.01 -1.34
N VAL A 297 13.20 -12.21 -0.53
CA VAL A 297 11.83 -11.76 -0.81
C VAL A 297 11.67 -10.27 -0.59
N GLU A 298 10.64 -9.71 -1.22
CA GLU A 298 10.07 -8.41 -0.85
C GLU A 298 8.64 -8.61 -0.36
N GLY A 299 8.34 -8.05 0.81
CA GLY A 299 7.07 -8.21 1.51
C GLY A 299 6.13 -7.05 1.23
N PHE A 300 4.84 -7.38 1.11
CA PHE A 300 3.79 -6.42 0.82
C PHE A 300 2.50 -6.77 1.55
N ARG A 301 1.69 -5.73 1.81
CA ARG A 301 0.28 -5.88 2.09
C ARG A 301 -0.51 -5.71 0.80
N TYR A 302 -1.03 -6.81 0.29
CA TYR A 302 -1.91 -6.86 -0.87
C TYR A 302 -3.37 -6.62 -0.47
N TYR A 303 -4.09 -5.91 -1.32
CA TYR A 303 -5.53 -5.71 -1.25
C TYR A 303 -6.14 -5.66 -2.65
N LYS A 304 -7.34 -6.24 -2.80
CA LYS A 304 -8.13 -6.21 -4.04
C LYS A 304 -9.56 -5.79 -3.73
N GLY A 305 -10.07 -4.81 -4.46
CA GLY A 305 -11.44 -4.33 -4.31
C GLY A 305 -11.55 -2.82 -4.26
N LEU A 306 -12.65 -2.33 -3.68
CA LEU A 306 -12.94 -0.90 -3.63
C LEU A 306 -11.92 -0.16 -2.76
N PRO A 307 -11.44 1.03 -3.19
CA PRO A 307 -10.52 1.84 -2.40
C PRO A 307 -11.03 2.11 -0.96
N ASP A 308 -12.35 2.22 -0.75
CA ASP A 308 -13.00 2.51 0.54
C ASP A 308 -12.69 1.49 1.66
N ALA A 309 -12.22 0.29 1.30
CA ALA A 309 -11.92 -0.78 2.23
C ALA A 309 -10.45 -1.20 2.24
N MET A 310 -9.55 -0.47 1.54
CA MET A 310 -8.12 -0.82 1.48
C MET A 310 -7.41 -0.80 2.84
N GLY A 311 -7.95 -0.05 3.80
CA GLY A 311 -7.45 0.01 5.18
C GLY A 311 -8.21 -0.87 6.16
N LYS A 312 -9.09 -1.78 5.71
CA LYS A 312 -9.82 -2.72 6.57
C LYS A 312 -9.14 -4.08 6.66
#